data_AF-C5IKX3-F1
#
_entry.id   AF-C5IKX3-F1
#
_cell.length_a   1.000
_cell.length_b   1.000
_cell.length_c   1.000
_cell.angle_alpha   90.00
_cell.angle_beta   90.00
_cell.angle_gamma   90.00
#
_symmetry.space_group_name_H-M   'P 1'
#
loop_
_entity.id
_entity.type
_entity.pdbx_description
1 polymer ?
#
loop_
_entity_poly.entity_id
_entity_poly.type
_entity_poly.pdbx_seq_one_letter_code
_entity_poly.pdbx_strand_id
1 'polypeptide(L)'
;EGHGTGTSTGDPVELTAVANVFKERGIYIGSIKPLRTGPSLQTSNTATQILEVGSLIHCILQVNTNDRIVPFKEGRLSVPVDNIPWPEDRDERVSVNSFGLGGSNAHIILDSARSIGARSQGIPQLQETKEQKLLVFTANHPESAQKRAELYAKYAEEHLDKLDDLEYTLALRREHLPYRTFGVYDGTGAPEFFPATKIPSASPTVAFVFTGQGAQW
;
A
#
# COMPACT_ATOMS: atom_id res chain seq x y z
N GLU A 1 -7.09 15.88 2.89
CA GLU A 1 -7.97 15.25 1.89
C GLU A 1 -9.38 15.80 2.03
N GLY A 2 -9.76 16.72 1.14
CA GLY A 2 -11.10 17.29 1.10
C GLY A 2 -12.13 16.32 0.54
N HIS A 3 -13.41 16.61 0.76
CA HIS A 3 -14.50 15.96 0.07
C HIS A 3 -14.41 16.28 -1.43
N GLY A 4 -14.17 17.54 -1.79
CA GLY A 4 -13.68 17.99 -3.10
C GLY A 4 -14.30 17.28 -4.29
N THR A 5 -15.61 17.50 -4.49
CA THR A 5 -16.40 16.90 -5.58
C THR A 5 -16.31 17.68 -6.89
N GLY A 6 -15.62 18.81 -6.91
CA GLY A 6 -15.50 19.65 -8.11
C GLY A 6 -16.75 20.49 -8.36
N THR A 7 -17.61 20.66 -7.36
CA THR A 7 -18.89 21.37 -7.54
C THR A 7 -18.70 22.86 -7.29
N SER A 8 -19.31 23.68 -8.15
CA SER A 8 -19.21 25.15 -8.06
C SER A 8 -19.77 25.73 -6.76
N THR A 9 -20.69 25.01 -6.10
CA THR A 9 -21.27 25.41 -4.81
C THR A 9 -20.59 24.74 -3.62
N GLY A 10 -20.26 23.45 -3.71
CA GLY A 10 -19.72 22.69 -2.58
C GLY A 10 -18.27 23.03 -2.26
N ASP A 11 -17.42 23.16 -3.28
CA ASP A 11 -15.99 23.38 -3.07
C ASP A 11 -15.70 24.72 -2.37
N PRO A 12 -16.35 25.86 -2.71
CA PRO A 12 -16.16 27.09 -1.95
C PRO A 12 -16.60 26.99 -0.48
N VAL A 13 -17.68 26.25 -0.18
CA VAL A 13 -18.17 26.06 1.19
C VAL A 13 -17.18 25.23 2.00
N GLU A 14 -16.67 24.14 1.43
CA GLU A 14 -15.65 23.31 2.07
C GLU A 14 -14.36 24.10 2.31
N LEU A 15 -13.85 24.81 1.30
CA LEU A 15 -12.64 25.61 1.42
C LEU A 15 -12.78 26.72 2.47
N THR A 16 -13.95 27.37 2.54
CA THR A 16 -14.23 28.38 3.56
C THR A 16 -14.23 27.77 4.97
N ALA A 17 -14.84 26.59 5.14
CA ALA A 17 -14.83 25.90 6.42
C ALA A 17 -13.40 25.53 6.87
N VAL A 18 -12.58 25.00 5.96
CA VAL A 18 -11.17 24.68 6.25
C VAL A 18 -10.36 25.94 6.55
N ALA A 19 -10.52 27.00 5.75
CA ALA A 19 -9.85 28.28 5.96
C ALA A 19 -10.17 28.88 7.35
N ASN A 20 -11.42 28.81 7.80
CA ASN A 20 -11.83 29.32 9.10
C ASN A 20 -11.18 28.58 10.28
N VAL A 21 -10.98 27.27 10.15
CA VAL A 21 -10.38 26.44 11.21
C VAL A 21 -8.85 26.58 11.25
N PHE A 22 -8.19 26.66 10.09
CA PHE A 22 -6.72 26.56 9.98
C PHE A 22 -6.01 27.86 9.58
N LYS A 23 -6.72 29.00 9.59
CA LYS A 23 -6.28 30.31 9.11
C LYS A 23 -4.86 30.73 9.51
N GLU A 24 -4.45 30.39 10.72
CA GLU A 24 -3.17 30.83 11.29
C GLU A 24 -1.98 29.98 10.85
N ARG A 25 -2.17 28.68 10.63
CA ARG A 25 -1.07 27.70 10.47
C ARG A 25 -0.71 27.41 9.02
N GLY A 26 -1.64 27.68 8.10
CA GLY A 26 -1.52 27.27 6.70
C GLY A 26 -1.61 25.76 6.54
N ILE A 27 -2.33 25.30 5.52
CA ILE A 27 -2.61 23.87 5.34
C ILE A 27 -2.56 23.49 3.87
N TYR A 28 -2.04 22.31 3.61
CA TYR A 28 -2.10 21.70 2.29
C TYR A 28 -3.47 21.02 2.11
N ILE A 29 -4.12 21.28 0.98
CA ILE A 29 -5.42 20.69 0.64
C ILE A 29 -5.42 20.13 -0.77
N GLY A 30 -6.00 18.93 -0.92
CA GLY A 30 -6.25 18.22 -2.17
C GLY A 30 -7.44 17.27 -2.00
N SER A 31 -7.92 16.65 -3.08
CA SER A 31 -9.01 15.64 -3.06
C SER A 31 -8.82 14.67 -4.21
N ILE A 32 -8.71 13.36 -4.01
CA ILE A 32 -8.37 12.39 -5.07
C ILE A 32 -9.44 12.25 -6.16
N LYS A 33 -10.64 12.76 -5.90
CA LYS A 33 -11.84 12.50 -6.72
C LYS A 33 -11.73 13.04 -8.17
N PRO A 34 -11.08 14.18 -8.47
CA PRO A 34 -10.85 14.64 -9.84
C PRO A 34 -9.90 13.75 -10.67
N LEU A 35 -9.00 12.97 -10.06
CA LEU A 35 -8.11 12.04 -10.78
C LEU A 35 -8.85 10.83 -11.36
N ARG A 36 -10.04 10.49 -10.82
CA ARG A 36 -10.88 9.41 -11.34
C ARG A 36 -11.94 9.97 -12.28
N THR A 37 -11.58 10.22 -13.54
CA THR A 37 -12.56 10.46 -14.60
C THR A 37 -13.34 9.18 -14.89
N GLY A 38 -14.51 9.04 -14.26
CA GLY A 38 -15.51 8.03 -14.53
C GLY A 38 -16.67 8.13 -13.53
N PRO A 39 -17.92 7.76 -13.90
CA PRO A 39 -19.09 7.87 -13.03
C PRO A 39 -19.10 6.78 -11.94
N SER A 40 -18.03 6.67 -11.15
CA SER A 40 -18.04 5.92 -9.90
C SER A 40 -18.42 6.88 -8.77
N LEU A 41 -19.67 7.36 -8.78
CA LEU A 41 -20.26 8.22 -7.75
C LEU A 41 -20.37 7.54 -6.37
N GLN A 42 -19.73 6.38 -6.14
CA GLN A 42 -19.94 5.56 -4.95
C GLN A 42 -18.76 4.71 -4.46
N THR A 43 -17.57 4.75 -5.10
CA THR A 43 -16.45 3.88 -4.68
C THR A 43 -15.13 4.62 -4.49
N SER A 44 -15.17 5.84 -3.95
CA SER A 44 -14.02 6.37 -3.23
C SER A 44 -13.92 5.59 -1.91
N ASN A 45 -13.35 4.39 -1.95
CA ASN A 45 -13.12 3.61 -0.75
C ASN A 45 -12.22 4.46 0.16
N THR A 46 -12.73 4.87 1.32
CA THR A 46 -11.96 5.70 2.26
C THR A 46 -10.64 5.03 2.59
N ALA A 47 -10.59 3.68 2.60
CA ALA A 47 -9.37 2.92 2.82
C ALA A 47 -8.28 3.13 1.75
N THR A 48 -8.63 3.26 0.45
CA THR A 48 -7.62 3.49 -0.60
C THR A 48 -7.08 4.91 -0.54
N GLN A 49 -7.93 5.90 -0.25
CA GLN A 49 -7.51 7.29 0.02
C GLN A 49 -6.53 7.37 1.20
N ILE A 50 -6.81 6.63 2.28
CA ILE A 50 -5.97 6.57 3.47
C ILE A 50 -4.59 5.97 3.17
N LEU A 51 -4.56 4.86 2.41
CA LEU A 51 -3.31 4.18 2.05
C LEU A 51 -2.45 5.01 1.09
N GLU A 52 -3.06 5.71 0.14
CA GLU A 52 -2.35 6.56 -0.84
C GLU A 52 -1.78 7.84 -0.21
N VAL A 53 -2.43 8.39 0.81
CA VAL A 53 -1.89 9.54 1.57
C VAL A 53 -0.74 9.15 2.51
N GLY A 54 -0.66 7.87 2.92
CA GLY A 54 0.29 7.41 3.95
C GLY A 54 1.77 7.43 3.56
N SER A 55 2.12 7.58 2.27
CA SER A 55 3.52 7.51 1.80
C SER A 55 4.10 8.84 1.31
N LEU A 56 3.27 9.76 0.78
CA LEU A 56 3.64 11.09 0.31
C LEU A 56 2.42 12.01 0.39
N ILE A 57 2.63 13.33 0.51
CA ILE A 57 1.57 14.30 0.19
C ILE A 57 1.41 14.26 -1.33
N HIS A 58 0.48 13.42 -1.79
CA HIS A 58 0.24 13.22 -3.21
C HIS A 58 -0.32 14.48 -3.85
N CYS A 59 0.24 14.82 -5.01
CA CYS A 59 -0.34 15.77 -5.94
C CYS A 59 -1.77 15.36 -6.29
N ILE A 60 -2.69 16.29 -6.10
CA ILE A 60 -4.03 16.17 -6.65
C ILE A 60 -4.36 17.45 -7.40
N LEU A 61 -3.94 17.47 -8.66
CA LEU A 61 -4.21 18.56 -9.58
C LEU A 61 -5.54 18.38 -10.31
N GLN A 62 -6.45 19.31 -10.05
CA GLN A 62 -7.07 20.21 -11.02
C GLN A 62 -8.13 21.01 -10.26
N VAL A 63 -7.71 21.75 -9.21
CA VAL A 63 -8.49 22.94 -8.88
C VAL A 63 -8.22 23.87 -10.05
N ASN A 64 -9.28 24.29 -10.74
CA ASN A 64 -9.20 25.40 -11.66
C ASN A 64 -8.80 26.60 -10.79
N THR A 65 -7.48 26.84 -10.65
CA THR A 65 -6.87 27.91 -9.86
C THR A 65 -7.10 29.25 -10.55
N ASN A 66 -8.32 29.47 -11.04
CA ASN A 66 -8.81 30.82 -11.17
C ASN A 66 -8.70 31.43 -9.78
N ASP A 67 -7.94 32.52 -9.67
CA ASP A 67 -7.77 33.43 -8.53
C ASP A 67 -9.08 33.97 -7.92
N ARG A 68 -10.23 33.40 -8.28
CA ARG A 68 -11.59 33.78 -7.90
C ARG A 68 -12.14 33.00 -6.70
N ILE A 69 -11.44 31.99 -6.20
CA ILE A 69 -11.84 31.30 -4.96
C ILE A 69 -11.19 32.04 -3.77
N VAL A 70 -11.92 33.04 -3.27
CA VAL A 70 -11.57 33.97 -2.17
C VAL A 70 -10.87 33.35 -0.93
N PRO A 71 -11.16 32.10 -0.49
CA PRO A 71 -10.57 31.52 0.72
C PRO A 71 -9.07 31.18 0.67
N PHE A 72 -8.42 31.10 -0.49
CA PHE A 72 -7.03 30.62 -0.56
C PHE A 72 -6.02 31.59 0.07
N LYS A 73 -6.13 32.90 -0.24
CA LYS A 73 -5.22 33.93 0.29
C LYS A 73 -5.49 34.24 1.76
N GLU A 74 -6.77 34.30 2.16
CA GLU A 74 -7.14 34.63 3.54
C GLU A 74 -6.97 33.46 4.51
N GLY A 75 -7.12 32.22 4.03
CA GLY A 75 -7.01 30.98 4.81
C GLY A 75 -5.63 30.32 4.80
N ARG A 76 -4.64 30.90 4.11
CA ARG A 76 -3.31 30.29 3.87
C ARG A 76 -3.41 28.85 3.34
N LEU A 77 -4.41 28.59 2.49
CA LEU A 77 -4.60 27.27 1.90
C LEU A 77 -3.66 27.12 0.71
N SER A 78 -2.95 26.00 0.64
CA SER A 78 -2.04 25.68 -0.47
C SER A 78 -2.46 24.38 -1.13
N VAL A 79 -2.55 24.35 -2.46
CA VAL A 79 -2.83 23.13 -3.22
C VAL A 79 -1.51 22.62 -3.80
N PRO A 80 -0.99 21.47 -3.36
CA PRO A 80 0.23 20.92 -3.93
C PRO A 80 -0.01 20.50 -5.38
N VAL A 81 0.79 21.07 -6.28
CA VAL A 81 0.75 20.77 -7.73
C VAL A 81 1.72 19.67 -8.12
N ASP A 82 2.72 19.43 -7.29
CA ASP A 82 3.70 18.34 -7.41
C ASP A 82 3.74 17.58 -6.08
N ASN A 83 4.28 16.36 -6.09
CA ASN A 83 4.52 15.61 -4.87
C ASN A 83 5.51 16.36 -4.00
N ILE A 84 5.08 16.75 -2.80
CA ILE A 84 5.92 17.44 -1.82
C ILE A 84 6.26 16.50 -0.67
N PRO A 85 7.47 16.61 -0.09
CA PRO A 85 7.79 15.91 1.13
C PRO A 85 6.90 16.39 2.27
N TRP A 86 6.71 15.52 3.27
CA TRP A 86 6.03 15.92 4.50
C TRP A 86 6.83 17.02 5.21
N PRO A 87 6.17 18.07 5.73
CA PRO A 87 6.86 19.11 6.48
C PRO A 87 7.47 18.55 7.77
N GLU A 88 8.75 18.82 8.01
CA GLU A 88 9.47 18.34 9.20
C GLU A 88 9.10 19.10 10.49
N ASP A 89 8.45 20.26 10.36
CA ASP A 89 8.09 21.16 11.46
C ASP A 89 6.80 20.76 12.20
N ARG A 90 6.14 19.68 11.78
CA ARG A 90 4.83 19.24 12.30
C ARG A 90 4.66 17.73 12.15
N ASP A 91 3.70 17.17 12.88
CA ASP A 91 3.37 15.75 12.78
C ASP A 91 2.85 15.40 11.37
N GLU A 92 3.20 14.20 10.90
CA GLU A 92 2.64 13.56 9.70
C GLU A 92 1.16 13.19 9.95
N ARG A 93 0.31 14.21 9.93
CA ARG A 93 -1.13 14.12 10.21
C ARG A 93 -1.93 14.58 8.99
N VAL A 94 -2.92 13.78 8.62
CA VAL A 94 -3.91 14.15 7.59
C VAL A 94 -5.31 14.14 8.16
N SER A 95 -6.11 15.12 7.73
CA SER A 95 -7.56 15.10 7.88
C SER A 95 -8.24 14.68 6.57
N VAL A 96 -9.27 13.84 6.69
CA VAL A 96 -10.08 13.33 5.57
C VAL A 96 -11.55 13.73 5.77
N ASN A 97 -12.11 14.47 4.81
CA ASN A 97 -13.50 14.91 4.82
C ASN A 97 -14.38 14.06 3.89
N SER A 98 -15.61 13.77 4.33
CA SER A 98 -16.65 13.21 3.49
C SER A 98 -18.02 13.79 3.82
N PHE A 99 -18.68 14.39 2.84
CA PHE A 99 -19.98 15.04 2.99
C PHE A 99 -21.01 14.35 2.09
N GLY A 100 -21.96 13.63 2.69
CA GLY A 100 -23.00 12.92 1.94
C GLY A 100 -24.09 13.88 1.46
N LEU A 101 -24.67 13.62 0.28
CA LEU A 101 -25.80 14.41 -0.24
C LEU A 101 -26.98 14.51 0.74
N GLY A 102 -27.20 13.49 1.57
CA GLY A 102 -28.24 13.49 2.61
C GLY A 102 -27.94 14.34 3.84
N GLY A 103 -26.84 15.10 3.85
CA GLY A 103 -26.43 15.98 4.95
C GLY A 103 -25.64 15.30 6.07
N SER A 104 -25.33 14.01 5.94
CA SER A 104 -24.45 13.31 6.88
C SER A 104 -22.98 13.60 6.57
N ASN A 105 -22.25 14.11 7.56
CA ASN A 105 -20.86 14.51 7.43
C ASN A 105 -19.96 13.61 8.27
N ALA A 106 -18.79 13.25 7.74
CA ALA A 106 -17.74 12.52 8.44
C ALA A 106 -16.40 13.23 8.28
N HIS A 107 -15.62 13.26 9.36
CA HIS A 107 -14.27 13.79 9.41
C HIS A 107 -13.37 12.82 10.17
N ILE A 108 -12.24 12.44 9.58
CA ILE A 108 -11.28 11.53 10.19
C ILE A 108 -9.93 12.22 10.26
N ILE A 109 -9.23 12.05 11.38
CA ILE A 109 -7.84 12.49 11.56
C ILE A 109 -6.98 11.24 11.63
N LEU A 110 -5.90 11.22 10.87
CA LEU A 110 -4.99 10.09 10.77
C LEU A 110 -3.58 10.57 11.04
N ASP A 111 -2.92 9.89 11.97
CA ASP A 111 -1.52 10.07 12.27
C ASP A 111 -0.69 8.97 11.64
N SER A 112 0.51 9.33 11.19
CA SER A 112 1.54 8.36 10.86
C SER A 112 1.82 7.46 12.06
N ALA A 113 1.96 6.15 11.81
CA ALA A 113 2.39 5.21 12.85
C ALA A 113 3.75 5.60 13.47
N ARG A 114 4.60 6.33 12.72
CA ARG A 114 5.87 6.86 13.25
C ARG A 114 5.67 7.81 14.42
N SER A 115 4.58 8.57 14.44
CA SER A 115 4.28 9.56 15.50
C SER A 115 4.11 8.91 16.87
N ILE A 116 3.59 7.68 16.93
CA ILE A 116 3.40 6.92 18.17
C ILE A 116 4.60 6.00 18.49
N GLY A 117 5.75 6.24 17.85
CA GLY A 117 6.95 5.44 18.05
C GLY A 117 6.86 4.03 17.47
N ALA A 118 5.83 3.71 16.70
CA ALA A 118 5.78 2.49 15.89
C ALA A 118 6.72 2.66 14.69
N ARG A 119 8.02 2.71 14.98
CA ARG A 119 9.04 2.41 13.99
C ARG A 119 8.91 0.93 13.68
N SER A 120 9.06 0.57 12.41
CA SER A 120 9.64 -0.74 12.11
C SER A 120 11.00 -0.74 12.80
N GLN A 121 11.07 -1.25 14.02
CA GLN A 121 12.32 -1.78 14.54
C GLN A 121 12.75 -2.75 13.45
N GLY A 122 13.75 -2.36 12.65
CA GLY A 122 14.34 -3.29 11.71
C GLY A 122 14.60 -4.55 12.52
N ILE A 123 14.05 -5.68 12.07
CA ILE A 123 14.39 -6.97 12.67
C ILE A 123 15.93 -6.97 12.71
N PRO A 124 16.57 -7.29 13.85
CA PRO A 124 18.01 -7.37 13.92
C PRO A 124 18.46 -8.14 12.68
N GLN A 125 19.26 -7.50 11.83
CA GLN A 125 19.68 -8.06 10.56
C GLN A 125 20.24 -9.44 10.91
N LEU A 126 19.47 -10.50 10.64
CA LEU A 126 19.95 -11.85 10.82
C LEU A 126 21.18 -11.88 9.93
N GLN A 127 22.31 -12.35 10.50
CA GLN A 127 23.56 -12.42 9.76
C GLN A 127 23.28 -12.94 8.36
N GLU A 128 23.86 -12.30 7.33
CA GLU A 128 23.77 -12.75 5.94
C GLU A 128 24.30 -14.18 5.82
N THR A 129 23.46 -15.14 6.16
CA THR A 129 23.65 -16.52 5.85
C THR A 129 23.23 -16.63 4.39
N LYS A 130 24.12 -17.14 3.53
CA LYS A 130 23.80 -17.60 2.18
C LYS A 130 22.88 -18.82 2.25
N GLU A 131 21.72 -18.64 2.86
CA GLU A 131 20.69 -19.64 3.02
C GLU A 131 19.75 -19.54 1.84
N GLN A 132 19.46 -20.70 1.27
CA GLN A 132 18.45 -20.82 0.23
C GLN A 132 17.08 -20.46 0.83
N LYS A 133 16.38 -19.55 0.16
CA LYS A 133 15.05 -19.06 0.55
C LYS A 133 13.98 -19.79 -0.23
N LEU A 134 12.95 -20.27 0.47
CA LEU A 134 11.83 -20.96 -0.15
C LEU A 134 10.69 -19.99 -0.42
N LEU A 135 10.59 -19.52 -1.66
CA LEU A 135 9.51 -18.65 -2.10
C LEU A 135 8.32 -19.48 -2.54
N VAL A 136 7.19 -19.37 -1.82
CA VAL A 136 5.98 -20.16 -2.10
C VAL A 136 4.84 -19.30 -2.63
N PHE A 137 4.09 -19.83 -3.60
CA PHE A 137 2.92 -19.15 -4.15
C PHE A 137 1.73 -20.08 -4.22
N THR A 138 0.56 -19.53 -3.96
CA THR A 138 -0.71 -20.25 -3.97
C THR A 138 -1.78 -19.49 -4.75
N ALA A 139 -2.68 -20.23 -5.39
CA ALA A 139 -3.85 -19.69 -6.09
C ALA A 139 -4.97 -20.74 -6.25
N ASN A 140 -6.14 -20.27 -6.72
CA ASN A 140 -7.25 -21.15 -7.12
C ASN A 140 -7.16 -21.65 -8.57
N HIS A 141 -6.23 -21.10 -9.36
CA HIS A 141 -5.98 -21.48 -10.76
C HIS A 141 -4.46 -21.58 -11.00
N PRO A 142 -3.98 -22.55 -11.80
CA PRO A 142 -2.55 -22.76 -12.02
C PRO A 142 -1.87 -21.55 -12.67
N GLU A 143 -2.50 -20.89 -13.64
CA GLU A 143 -1.95 -19.72 -14.31
C GLU A 143 -1.78 -18.53 -13.36
N SER A 144 -2.68 -18.41 -12.37
CA SER A 144 -2.61 -17.35 -11.36
C SER A 144 -1.45 -17.56 -10.38
N ALA A 145 -1.14 -18.82 -10.04
CA ALA A 145 0.02 -19.14 -9.21
C ALA A 145 1.32 -18.83 -9.95
N GLN A 146 1.41 -19.21 -11.23
CA GLN A 146 2.58 -18.93 -12.08
C GLN A 146 2.81 -17.43 -12.28
N LYS A 147 1.75 -16.69 -12.64
CA LYS A 147 1.83 -15.24 -12.85
C LYS A 147 2.24 -14.49 -11.58
N ARG A 148 1.83 -14.97 -10.40
CA ARG A 148 2.29 -14.44 -9.11
C ARG A 148 3.77 -14.72 -8.90
N ALA A 149 4.22 -15.95 -9.14
CA ALA A 149 5.62 -16.31 -9.02
C ALA A 149 6.51 -15.40 -9.90
N GLU A 150 6.13 -15.20 -11.17
CA GLU A 150 6.84 -14.30 -12.10
C GLU A 150 6.85 -12.83 -11.65
N LEU A 151 5.75 -12.33 -11.07
CA LEU A 151 5.68 -10.97 -10.55
C LEU A 151 6.63 -10.78 -9.37
N TYR A 152 6.65 -11.73 -8.44
CA TYR A 152 7.50 -11.68 -7.26
C TYR A 152 8.95 -12.08 -7.54
N ALA A 153 9.23 -12.74 -8.66
CA ALA A 153 10.59 -12.97 -9.16
C ALA A 153 11.35 -11.65 -9.28
N LYS A 154 10.77 -10.70 -10.00
CA LYS A 154 11.32 -9.36 -10.21
C LYS A 154 11.46 -8.60 -8.90
N TYR A 155 10.46 -8.71 -8.03
CA TYR A 155 10.52 -8.07 -6.71
C TYR A 155 11.68 -8.60 -5.86
N ALA A 156 11.90 -9.93 -5.86
CA ALA A 156 12.99 -10.57 -5.13
C ALA A 156 14.37 -10.15 -5.68
N GLU A 157 14.52 -10.04 -7.00
CA GLU A 157 15.75 -9.55 -7.64
C GLU A 157 16.06 -8.09 -7.28
N GLU A 158 15.02 -7.24 -7.20
CA GLU A 158 15.17 -5.81 -6.87
C GLU A 158 15.39 -5.56 -5.37
N HIS A 159 15.03 -6.50 -4.49
CA HIS A 159 14.99 -6.32 -3.04
C HIS A 159 15.66 -7.47 -2.28
N LEU A 160 16.94 -7.72 -2.60
CA LEU A 160 17.75 -8.77 -1.97
C LEU A 160 17.83 -8.62 -0.45
N ASP A 161 17.74 -7.40 0.08
CA ASP A 161 17.73 -7.07 1.50
C ASP A 161 16.48 -7.54 2.25
N LYS A 162 15.42 -7.95 1.54
CA LYS A 162 14.10 -8.31 2.10
C LYS A 162 13.67 -9.73 1.80
N LEU A 163 14.58 -10.59 1.35
CA LEU A 163 14.23 -11.97 0.98
C LEU A 163 13.68 -12.78 2.15
N ASP A 164 14.21 -12.57 3.37
CA ASP A 164 13.72 -13.22 4.59
C ASP A 164 12.27 -12.83 4.90
N ASP A 165 11.98 -11.53 4.84
CA ASP A 165 10.63 -11.01 5.06
C ASP A 165 9.67 -11.50 3.98
N LEU A 166 10.16 -11.62 2.75
CA LEU A 166 9.39 -12.13 1.62
C LEU A 166 9.05 -13.61 1.81
N GLU A 167 10.03 -14.46 2.12
CA GLU A 167 9.85 -15.89 2.44
C GLU A 167 8.83 -16.05 3.57
N TYR A 168 9.05 -15.36 4.70
CA TYR A 168 8.16 -15.40 5.85
C TYR A 168 6.72 -15.00 5.48
N THR A 169 6.57 -13.91 4.73
CA THR A 169 5.26 -13.38 4.35
C THR A 169 4.53 -14.33 3.41
N LEU A 170 5.22 -14.88 2.43
CA LEU A 170 4.64 -15.83 1.48
C LEU A 170 4.26 -17.15 2.16
N ALA A 171 5.08 -17.64 3.10
CA ALA A 171 4.85 -18.90 3.78
C ALA A 171 3.78 -18.82 4.88
N LEU A 172 3.75 -17.73 5.67
CA LEU A 172 2.95 -17.68 6.91
C LEU A 172 1.86 -16.61 6.93
N ARG A 173 1.87 -15.67 5.98
CA ARG A 173 0.93 -14.53 5.94
C ARG A 173 0.05 -14.54 4.69
N ARG A 174 -0.06 -15.69 4.04
CA ARG A 174 -0.93 -15.92 2.89
C ARG A 174 -1.76 -17.18 3.11
N GLU A 175 -2.95 -17.19 2.53
CA GLU A 175 -3.80 -18.36 2.56
C GLU A 175 -3.24 -19.47 1.66
N HIS A 176 -3.32 -20.72 2.11
CA HIS A 176 -2.81 -21.86 1.37
C HIS A 176 -3.87 -22.50 0.46
N LEU A 177 -3.99 -21.94 -0.74
CA LEU A 177 -4.96 -22.36 -1.76
C LEU A 177 -4.56 -23.67 -2.49
N PRO A 178 -5.46 -24.26 -3.31
CA PRO A 178 -5.28 -25.59 -3.89
C PRO A 178 -4.15 -25.72 -4.92
N TYR A 179 -3.87 -24.70 -5.74
CA TYR A 179 -2.74 -24.73 -6.65
C TYR A 179 -1.54 -24.08 -5.99
N ARG A 180 -0.41 -24.78 -5.95
CA ARG A 180 0.81 -24.34 -5.28
C ARG A 180 2.00 -24.48 -6.20
N THR A 181 2.89 -23.49 -6.14
CA THR A 181 4.23 -23.50 -6.75
C THR A 181 5.22 -22.99 -5.72
N PHE A 182 6.49 -23.35 -5.91
CA PHE A 182 7.59 -22.86 -5.11
C PHE A 182 8.81 -22.59 -5.99
N GLY A 183 9.73 -21.80 -5.48
CA GLY A 183 11.06 -21.57 -6.03
C GLY A 183 12.06 -21.50 -4.90
N VAL A 184 13.27 -22.00 -5.14
CA VAL A 184 14.38 -21.94 -4.17
C VAL A 184 15.36 -20.89 -4.70
N TYR A 185 15.61 -19.86 -3.92
CA TYR A 185 16.39 -18.71 -4.34
C TYR A 185 17.52 -18.41 -3.36
N ASP A 186 18.74 -18.26 -3.85
CA ASP A 186 19.92 -17.97 -3.03
C ASP A 186 20.37 -16.50 -3.10
N GLY A 187 19.57 -15.64 -3.74
CA GLY A 187 19.90 -14.24 -3.95
C GLY A 187 20.77 -13.99 -5.19
N THR A 188 21.08 -15.02 -5.98
CA THR A 188 21.87 -14.88 -7.20
C THR A 188 21.07 -15.27 -8.44
N GLY A 189 21.21 -14.47 -9.50
CA GLY A 189 20.45 -14.68 -10.74
C GLY A 189 18.94 -14.47 -10.57
N ALA A 190 18.17 -15.02 -11.51
CA ALA A 190 16.72 -14.98 -11.48
C ALA A 190 16.18 -16.21 -10.72
N PRO A 191 15.21 -16.04 -9.80
CA PRO A 191 14.58 -17.17 -9.13
C PRO A 191 13.81 -18.03 -10.14
N GLU A 192 14.12 -19.32 -10.18
CA GLU A 192 13.38 -20.29 -10.98
C GLU A 192 12.23 -20.92 -10.17
N PHE A 193 11.07 -21.02 -10.81
CA PHE A 193 9.85 -21.55 -10.19
C PHE A 193 9.39 -22.83 -10.87
N PHE A 194 8.96 -23.77 -10.05
CA PHE A 194 8.37 -25.02 -10.53
C PHE A 194 6.94 -24.79 -11.05
N PRO A 195 6.44 -25.62 -11.98
CA PRO A 195 5.05 -25.52 -12.43
C PRO A 195 4.05 -25.67 -11.28
N ALA A 196 2.98 -24.86 -11.30
CA ALA A 196 1.93 -24.95 -10.30
C ALA A 196 1.22 -26.31 -10.32
N THR A 197 1.18 -26.97 -9.16
CA THR A 197 0.55 -28.28 -8.99
C THR A 197 -0.65 -28.18 -8.06
N LYS A 198 -1.73 -28.88 -8.40
CA LYS A 198 -2.89 -28.99 -7.52
C LYS A 198 -2.59 -29.93 -6.35
N ILE A 199 -2.81 -29.48 -5.13
CA ILE A 199 -2.66 -30.34 -3.96
C ILE A 199 -3.67 -31.49 -3.99
N PRO A 200 -3.28 -32.68 -3.49
CA PRO A 200 -4.22 -33.77 -3.26
C PRO A 200 -5.33 -33.36 -2.28
N SER A 201 -6.52 -33.94 -2.46
CA SER A 201 -7.67 -33.71 -1.55
C SER A 201 -7.48 -34.35 -0.18
N ALA A 202 -6.66 -35.39 -0.08
CA ALA A 202 -6.31 -36.08 1.16
C ALA A 202 -4.86 -35.76 1.56
N SER A 203 -4.59 -35.71 2.86
CA SER A 203 -3.22 -35.58 3.35
C SER A 203 -2.42 -36.86 3.03
N PRO A 204 -1.25 -36.75 2.38
CA PRO A 204 -0.46 -37.92 2.03
C PRO A 204 0.14 -38.58 3.28
N THR A 205 0.22 -39.91 3.28
CA THR A 205 0.99 -40.64 4.30
C THR A 205 2.47 -40.53 3.97
N VAL A 206 3.26 -40.04 4.93
CA VAL A 206 4.72 -39.91 4.77
C VAL A 206 5.42 -41.06 5.46
N ALA A 207 6.29 -41.78 4.73
CA ALA A 207 7.13 -42.84 5.25
C ALA A 207 8.61 -42.47 5.08
N PHE A 208 9.40 -42.66 6.13
CA PHE A 208 10.83 -42.36 6.13
C PHE A 208 11.59 -43.67 5.93
N VAL A 209 12.41 -43.75 4.88
CA VAL A 209 13.22 -44.93 4.56
C VAL A 209 14.69 -44.59 4.85
N PHE A 210 15.30 -45.34 5.76
CA PHE A 210 16.70 -45.17 6.14
C PHE A 210 17.56 -46.11 5.31
N THR A 211 18.56 -45.57 4.63
CA THR A 211 19.48 -46.36 3.82
C THR A 211 20.38 -47.22 4.70
N GLY A 212 20.76 -48.39 4.18
CA GLY A 212 21.76 -49.25 4.82
C GLY A 212 23.20 -48.81 4.51
N GLN A 213 24.14 -49.72 4.72
CA GLN A 213 25.55 -49.50 4.40
C GLN A 213 25.74 -49.30 2.88
N GLY A 214 26.55 -48.31 2.46
CA GLY A 214 26.85 -48.03 1.05
C GLY A 214 26.36 -46.68 0.51
N ALA A 215 25.62 -45.91 1.30
CA ALA A 215 25.14 -44.56 0.92
C ALA A 215 26.10 -43.42 1.32
N GLN A 216 27.25 -43.74 1.92
CA GLN A 216 28.30 -42.77 2.21
C GLN A 216 28.98 -42.29 0.91
N TRP A 217 29.30 -41.00 0.83
CA TRP A 217 30.04 -40.35 -0.25
C TRP A 217 31.38 -39.81 0.26
#